data_AF-A0A2M7N163-F1
#
_entry.id   AF-A0A2M7N163-F1
#
_cell.length_a   1.000
_cell.length_b   1.000
_cell.length_c   1.000
_cell.angle_alpha   90.00
_cell.angle_beta   90.00
_cell.angle_gamma   90.00
#
_symmetry.space_group_name_H-M   'P 1'
#
loop_
_entity.id
_entity.type
_entity.pdbx_description
1 polymer ?
#
loop_
_entity_poly.entity_id
_entity_poly.type
_entity_poly.pdbx_seq_one_letter_code
_entity_poly.pdbx_strand_id
1 'polypeptide(L)' 'SKKVADKITNSIVDKTIMLEITPRMGQKEELLAHFKQEIRYLVQGNYKIVYLIKENIVSIATVFDCRQDPIKLKIRSK' A
#
# COMPACT_ATOMS: atom_id res chain seq x y z
N SER A 1 -15.44 -14.93 6.17
CA SER A 1 -16.35 -15.46 5.13
C SER A 1 -16.02 -14.80 3.80
N LYS A 2 -16.38 -15.43 2.66
CA LYS A 2 -16.08 -14.92 1.31
C LYS A 2 -16.59 -13.48 1.09
N LYS A 3 -17.84 -13.20 1.46
CA LYS A 3 -18.46 -11.86 1.34
C LYS A 3 -17.66 -10.76 2.05
N VAL A 4 -17.08 -11.06 3.22
CA VAL A 4 -16.25 -10.10 3.95
C VAL A 4 -14.92 -9.88 3.24
N ALA A 5 -14.29 -10.95 2.74
CA ALA A 5 -13.07 -10.85 1.96
C ALA A 5 -13.28 -10.01 0.69
N ASP A 6 -14.36 -10.28 -0.06
CA ASP A 6 -14.72 -9.52 -1.27
C ASP A 6 -14.91 -8.03 -0.95
N LYS A 7 -15.60 -7.71 0.15
CA LYS A 7 -15.79 -6.32 0.58
C LYS A 7 -14.46 -5.61 0.90
N ILE A 8 -13.55 -6.31 1.57
CA ILE A 8 -12.23 -5.76 1.91
C ILE A 8 -11.41 -5.54 0.63
N THR A 9 -11.33 -6.55 -0.24
CA THR A 9 -10.56 -6.49 -1.49
C THR A 9 -11.09 -5.38 -2.40
N ASN A 10 -12.41 -5.29 -2.60
CA ASN A 10 -13.01 -4.24 -3.43
C ASN A 10 -12.70 -2.86 -2.86
N SER A 11 -12.83 -2.68 -1.54
CA SER A 11 -12.51 -1.40 -0.90
C SER A 11 -11.04 -0.99 -1.07
N ILE A 12 -10.11 -1.94 -1.06
CA ILE A 12 -8.69 -1.70 -1.34
C ILE A 12 -8.51 -1.27 -2.81
N VAL A 13 -9.12 -2.00 -3.76
CA VAL A 13 -9.04 -1.68 -5.19
C VAL A 13 -9.61 -0.29 -5.47
N ASP A 14 -10.81 0.02 -4.97
CA ASP A 14 -11.46 1.31 -5.12
C ASP A 14 -10.57 2.46 -4.61
N LYS A 15 -9.88 2.25 -3.49
CA LYS A 15 -8.94 3.23 -2.96
C LYS A 15 -7.73 3.44 -3.87
N THR A 16 -7.24 2.39 -4.52
CA THR A 16 -6.09 2.49 -5.45
C THR A 16 -6.44 3.16 -6.78
N ILE A 17 -7.69 3.07 -7.26
CA ILE A 17 -8.12 3.75 -8.50
C ILE A 17 -7.93 5.27 -8.40
N MET A 18 -8.10 5.85 -7.22
CA MET A 18 -7.87 7.29 -6.99
C MET A 18 -6.43 7.75 -7.27
N LEU A 19 -5.46 6.81 -7.31
CA LEU A 19 -4.07 7.10 -7.64
C LEU A 19 -3.85 7.42 -9.13
N GLU A 20 -4.79 7.06 -10.01
CA GLU A 20 -4.73 7.45 -11.43
C GLU A 20 -4.79 8.98 -11.60
N ILE A 21 -5.62 9.63 -10.78
CA ILE A 21 -5.85 11.08 -10.83
C ILE A 21 -4.94 11.82 -9.84
N THR A 22 -4.73 11.24 -8.66
CA THR A 22 -4.02 11.89 -7.54
C THR A 22 -2.93 10.99 -6.97
N PRO A 23 -1.89 10.63 -7.75
CA PRO A 23 -0.89 9.65 -7.35
C PRO A 23 -0.14 10.04 -6.07
N ARG A 24 -0.04 11.35 -5.75
CA ARG A 24 0.64 11.87 -4.56
C ARG A 24 -0.27 12.08 -3.34
N MET A 25 -1.51 11.57 -3.36
CA MET A 25 -2.43 11.71 -2.22
C MET A 25 -2.01 10.91 -0.98
N GLY A 26 -1.22 9.85 -1.16
CA GLY A 26 -0.73 9.02 -0.06
C GLY A 26 0.40 9.67 0.72
N GLN A 27 0.51 9.32 2.00
CA GLN A 27 1.55 9.82 2.88
C GLN A 27 2.90 9.24 2.47
N LYS A 28 3.98 10.02 2.60
CA LYS A 28 5.35 9.51 2.43
C LYS A 28 5.67 8.48 3.51
N GLU A 29 6.33 7.39 3.12
CA GLU A 29 6.83 6.41 4.08
C GLU A 29 8.20 6.87 4.60
N GLU A 30 8.18 7.65 5.68
CA GLU A 30 9.39 8.25 6.26
C GLU A 30 10.43 7.20 6.68
N LEU A 31 9.98 6.02 7.12
CA LEU A 31 10.89 4.92 7.47
C LEU A 31 11.69 4.40 6.26
N LEU A 32 11.21 4.67 5.04
CA LEU A 32 11.84 4.29 3.78
C LEU A 32 12.38 5.51 3.01
N ALA A 33 12.48 6.68 3.64
CA ALA A 33 13.01 7.90 3.02
C ALA A 33 14.47 7.79 2.55
N HIS A 34 15.21 6.78 3.02
CA HIS A 34 16.58 6.48 2.61
C HIS A 34 16.67 5.79 1.23
N PHE A 35 15.55 5.28 0.69
CA PHE A 35 15.52 4.75 -0.67
C PHE A 35 15.50 5.88 -1.71
N LYS A 36 16.07 5.62 -2.89
CA LYS A 36 16.09 6.62 -3.99
C LYS A 36 14.70 6.96 -4.51
N GLN A 37 13.77 6.02 -4.43
CA GLN A 37 12.40 6.18 -4.88
C GLN A 37 11.54 6.77 -3.77
N GLU A 38 10.66 7.71 -4.12
CA GLU A 38 9.65 8.20 -3.19
C GLU A 38 8.59 7.11 -2.97
N ILE A 39 8.64 6.48 -1.80
CA ILE A 39 7.68 5.46 -1.39
C ILE A 39 6.58 6.15 -0.58
N ARG A 40 5.33 5.79 -0.91
CA ARG A 40 4.13 6.33 -0.28
C ARG A 40 3.21 5.21 0.16
N TYR A 41 2.25 5.54 1.01
CA TYR A 41 1.20 4.62 1.39
C TYR A 41 -0.17 5.26 1.52
N LEU A 42 -1.20 4.42 1.34
CA LEU A 42 -2.57 4.69 1.74
C LEU A 42 -2.95 3.73 2.88
N VAL A 43 -3.93 4.14 3.68
CA VAL A 43 -4.59 3.26 4.66
C VAL A 43 -6.03 3.06 4.22
N GLN A 44 -6.47 1.80 4.15
CA GLN A 44 -7.84 1.42 3.90
C GLN A 44 -8.30 0.36 4.91
N GLY A 45 -9.12 0.79 5.87
CA GLY A 45 -9.45 -0.04 7.03
C GLY A 45 -8.17 -0.41 7.80
N ASN A 46 -7.94 -1.71 8.00
CA ASN A 46 -6.75 -2.23 8.68
C ASN A 46 -5.57 -2.48 7.74
N TYR A 47 -5.67 -2.13 6.46
CA TYR A 47 -4.63 -2.45 5.48
C TYR A 47 -3.83 -1.23 5.10
N LYS A 48 -2.51 -1.39 5.04
CA LYS A 48 -1.58 -0.43 4.44
C LYS A 48 -1.32 -0.85 3.00
N ILE A 49 -1.49 0.08 2.08
CA ILE A 49 -1.22 -0.09 0.65
C ILE A 49 0.03 0.72 0.36
N VAL A 50 1.17 0.06 0.17
CA VAL A 50 2.46 0.71 -0.09
C VAL A 50 2.71 0.74 -1.59
N TYR A 51 3.07 1.90 -2.11
CA TYR A 51 3.25 2.12 -3.55
C TYR A 51 4.37 3.11 -3.83
N LEU A 52 4.84 3.11 -5.07
CA LEU A 52 5.84 4.05 -5.57
C LEU A 52 5.36 4.65 -6.89
N ILE A 53 5.83 5.86 -7.16
CA ILE A 53 5.55 6.59 -8.39
C ILE A 53 6.86 6.65 -9.17
N LYS A 54 6.89 6.02 -10.35
CA LYS A 54 8.03 6.10 -11.26
C LYS A 54 7.54 6.59 -12.61
N GLU A 55 8.10 7.71 -13.07
CA GLU A 55 7.64 8.42 -14.27
C GLU A 55 6.13 8.72 -14.14
N ASN A 56 5.30 8.09 -14.96
CA ASN A 56 3.83 8.22 -14.94
C ASN A 56 3.13 6.92 -14.52
N ILE A 57 3.85 5.99 -13.89
CA ILE A 57 3.32 4.70 -13.46
C ILE A 57 3.29 4.65 -11.93
N VAL A 58 2.12 4.31 -11.39
CA VAL A 58 1.95 3.95 -9.99
C VAL A 58 2.07 2.44 -9.86
N SER A 59 3.01 1.96 -9.05
CA SER A 59 3.19 0.54 -8.77
C SER A 59 2.88 0.24 -7.32
N ILE A 60 1.88 -0.62 -7.08
CA ILE A 60 1.58 -1.14 -5.74
C ILE A 60 2.66 -2.18 -5.39
N ALA A 61 3.51 -1.85 -4.42
CA ALA A 61 4.62 -2.69 -4.00
C ALA A 61 4.15 -3.81 -3.06
N THR A 62 3.27 -3.49 -2.12
CA THR A 62 2.69 -4.48 -1.19
C THR A 62 1.41 -3.97 -0.54
N VAL A 63 0.58 -4.91 -0.08
CA VAL A 63 -0.61 -4.65 0.74
C VAL A 63 -0.59 -5.62 1.92
N PHE A 64 -0.66 -5.10 3.14
CA PHE A 64 -0.62 -5.93 4.35
C PHE A 64 -1.56 -5.40 5.43
N ASP A 65 -2.02 -6.30 6.31
CA ASP A 65 -2.85 -5.97 7.47
C ASP A 65 -1.95 -5.42 8.59
N CYS A 66 -2.17 -4.17 8.97
CA CYS A 66 -1.42 -3.44 10.00
C CYS A 66 -1.53 -4.06 11.39
N ARG A 67 -2.50 -4.95 11.63
CA ARG A 67 -2.66 -5.66 12.91
C ARG A 67 -1.77 -6.88 13.02
N GLN A 68 -1.08 -7.27 11.94
CA GLN A 68 -0.12 -8.36 11.98
C GLN A 68 1.07 -7.99 12.85
N ASP A 69 1.58 -8.99 13.57
CA ASP A 69 2.83 -8.89 14.33
C ASP A 69 3.97 -8.45 13.39
N PRO A 70 4.68 -7.35 13.70
CA PRO A 70 5.81 -6.87 12.91
C PRO A 70 6.87 -7.94 12.60
N ILE A 71 7.04 -8.94 13.48
CA ILE A 71 7.99 -10.05 13.26
C ILE A 71 7.59 -10.87 12.03
N LYS A 72 6.27 -11.02 11.76
CA LYS A 72 5.74 -11.74 10.60
C LYS A 72 5.81 -10.92 9.30
N LEU A 73 5.98 -9.60 9.42
CA LEU A 73 6.12 -8.67 8.29
C LEU A 73 7.57 -8.55 7.81
N LYS A 74 8.52 -9.26 8.42
CA LYS A 74 9.90 -9.30 7.94
C LYS A 74 9.94 -9.82 6.50
N ILE A 75 10.56 -9.04 5.62
CA ILE A 75 10.83 -9.40 4.23
C ILE A 75 11.62 -10.71 4.25
N ARG A 76 11.10 -11.75 3.59
CA ARG A 76 11.91 -12.93 3.29
C ARG A 76 13.03 -12.48 2.36
N SER A 77 14.24 -12.36 2.88
CA SER A 77 15.45 -12.27 2.07
C SER A 77 15.49 -13.53 1.19
N LYS A 78 15.25 -13.36 -0.11
CA LYS A 78 15.62 -14.36 -1.11
C LYS A 78 17.08 -14.16 -1.47
#